data_AF-A0A7C5HMH8-F1
#
_entry.id   AF-A0A7C5HMH8-F1
#
_cell.length_a   1.000
_cell.length_b   1.000
_cell.length_c   1.000
_cell.angle_alpha   90.00
_cell.angle_beta   90.00
_cell.angle_gamma   90.00
#
_symmetry.space_group_name_H-M   'P 1'
#
loop_
_entity.id
_entity.type
_entity.pdbx_description
1 polymer ?
#
loop_
_entity_poly.entity_id
_entity_poly.type
_entity_poly.pdbx_seq_one_letter_code
_entity_poly.pdbx_strand_id
1 'polypeptide(L)'
;PVVSDRGELVGVIDQDIILEILMSDRIPRLKYTHLMAVRTLGKTARDVMIPHPVTISPDASLFDAADLMLKHHLNRICVVEDGKLAGIISKLDIINEVYERRGPV
;
A
#
# COMPACT_ATOMS: atom_id res chain seq x y z
N PRO A 1 -5.12 1.30 -3.83
CA PRO A 1 -5.40 -0.12 -4.13
C PRO A 1 -5.81 -0.24 -5.60
N VAL A 2 -5.56 -1.40 -6.21
CA VAL A 2 -6.05 -1.74 -7.54
C VAL A 2 -7.02 -2.90 -7.38
N VAL A 3 -8.24 -2.72 -7.88
CA VAL A 3 -9.33 -3.70 -7.82
C VAL A 3 -9.84 -3.96 -9.23
N SER A 4 -10.37 -5.15 -9.49
CA SER A 4 -11.16 -5.42 -10.71
C SER A 4 -12.62 -5.04 -10.50
N ASP A 5 -13.38 -5.10 -11.58
CA ASP A 5 -14.84 -4.94 -11.69
C ASP A 5 -15.68 -5.64 -10.61
N ARG A 6 -15.32 -6.85 -10.16
CA ARG A 6 -16.01 -7.60 -9.09
C ARG A 6 -15.61 -7.20 -7.64
N GLY A 7 -14.69 -6.25 -7.46
CA GLY A 7 -14.25 -5.75 -6.15
C GLY A 7 -13.10 -6.48 -5.42
N GLU A 8 -12.56 -7.60 -5.91
CA GLU A 8 -11.38 -8.23 -5.26
C GLU A 8 -10.11 -7.36 -5.36
N LEU A 9 -9.22 -7.48 -4.39
CA LEU A 9 -7.94 -6.79 -4.44
C LEU A 9 -6.99 -7.50 -5.40
N VAL A 10 -6.46 -6.79 -6.41
CA VAL A 10 -5.47 -7.35 -7.36
C VAL A 10 -4.07 -6.79 -7.18
N GLY A 11 -3.93 -5.68 -6.46
CA GLY A 11 -2.64 -5.11 -6.14
C GLY A 11 -2.72 -3.79 -5.39
N VAL A 12 -1.57 -3.22 -5.07
CA VAL A 12 -1.46 -1.87 -4.50
C VAL A 12 -0.48 -1.04 -5.31
N ILE A 13 -0.81 0.24 -5.44
CA ILE A 13 0.13 1.27 -5.84
C ILE A 13 0.25 2.17 -4.63
N ASP A 14 1.44 2.22 -4.05
CA ASP A 14 1.75 3.09 -2.92
C ASP A 14 2.50 4.34 -3.38
N GLN A 15 2.81 5.21 -2.42
CA GLN A 15 3.49 6.47 -2.69
C GLN A 15 4.91 6.26 -3.23
N ASP A 16 5.60 5.21 -2.79
CA ASP A 16 6.98 4.96 -3.20
C ASP A 16 7.03 4.62 -4.69
N ILE A 17 6.12 3.77 -5.18
CA ILE A 17 5.98 3.49 -6.62
C ILE A 17 5.64 4.76 -7.41
N ILE A 18 4.74 5.61 -6.91
CA ILE A 18 4.37 6.84 -7.60
C ILE A 18 5.56 7.79 -7.69
N LEU A 19 6.29 7.98 -6.58
CA LEU A 19 7.48 8.83 -6.57
C LEU A 19 8.57 8.28 -7.49
N GLU A 20 8.79 6.97 -7.47
CA GLU A 20 9.70 6.27 -8.40
C GLU A 20 9.38 6.57 -9.87
N ILE A 21 8.10 6.47 -10.25
CA ILE A 21 7.64 6.76 -11.62
C ILE A 21 7.79 8.26 -11.94
N LEU A 22 7.39 9.16 -11.05
CA LEU A 22 7.48 10.60 -11.30
C LEU A 22 8.92 11.10 -11.37
N MET A 23 9.84 10.44 -10.66
CA MET A 23 11.25 10.80 -10.63
C MET A 23 12.05 10.13 -11.76
N SER A 24 11.45 9.24 -12.56
CA SER A 24 12.15 8.50 -13.60
C SER A 24 12.69 9.37 -14.75
N ASP A 25 12.16 10.58 -14.91
CA ASP A 25 12.68 11.53 -15.90
C ASP A 25 13.83 12.39 -15.33
N ARG A 26 14.04 12.34 -14.01
CA ARG A 26 15.03 13.16 -13.28
C ARG A 26 16.25 12.38 -12.81
N ILE A 27 16.21 11.05 -12.84
CA ILE A 27 17.32 10.18 -12.41
C ILE A 27 18.04 9.61 -13.66
N PRO A 28 19.38 9.65 -13.72
CA PRO A 28 20.13 9.03 -14.82
C PRO A 28 19.86 7.53 -14.92
N ARG A 29 19.63 7.02 -16.15
CA ARG A 29 19.24 5.61 -16.41
C ARG A 29 20.13 4.54 -15.77
N LEU A 30 21.39 4.86 -15.48
CA LEU A 30 22.34 3.95 -14.82
C LEU A 30 22.00 3.64 -13.35
N LYS A 31 21.10 4.37 -12.69
CA LYS A 31 20.71 4.13 -11.30
C LYS A 31 19.40 3.35 -11.12
N TYR A 32 18.72 2.98 -12.21
CA TYR A 32 17.51 2.17 -12.08
C TYR A 32 17.84 0.74 -11.69
N THR A 33 17.16 0.22 -10.68
CA THR A 33 17.01 -1.23 -10.54
C THR A 33 16.22 -1.76 -11.74
N HIS A 34 16.45 -3.03 -12.12
CA HIS A 34 15.69 -3.65 -13.22
C HIS A 34 14.17 -3.55 -13.01
N LEU A 35 13.73 -3.63 -11.75
CA LEU A 35 12.31 -3.53 -11.38
C LEU A 35 11.72 -2.14 -11.63
N MET A 36 12.46 -1.07 -11.33
CA MET A 36 12.01 0.30 -11.64
C MET A 36 11.86 0.51 -13.14
N ALA A 37 12.83 0.08 -13.94
CA ALA A 37 12.78 0.25 -15.39
C ALA A 37 11.56 -0.44 -16.01
N VAL A 38 11.21 -1.65 -15.55
CA VAL A 38 10.01 -2.37 -16.02
C VAL A 38 8.73 -1.63 -15.63
N ARG A 39 8.63 -1.12 -14.39
CA ARG A 39 7.45 -0.38 -13.92
C ARG A 39 7.27 0.95 -14.65
N THR A 40 8.32 1.73 -14.86
CA THR A 40 8.23 3.02 -15.58
C THR A 40 7.78 2.85 -17.04
N LEU A 41 8.03 1.69 -17.65
CA LEU A 41 7.52 1.36 -18.99
C LEU A 41 6.05 0.92 -18.98
N GLY A 42 5.49 0.61 -17.81
CA GLY A 42 4.09 0.25 -17.63
C GLY A 42 3.16 1.40 -18.00
N LYS A 43 2.06 1.09 -18.68
CA LYS A 43 1.10 2.10 -19.17
C LYS A 43 -0.17 2.16 -18.32
N THR A 44 -0.43 1.10 -17.57
CA THR A 44 -1.66 0.93 -16.78
C THR A 44 -1.36 0.72 -15.30
N ALA A 45 -2.35 0.95 -14.44
CA ALA A 45 -2.24 0.65 -13.01
C ALA A 45 -1.86 -0.82 -12.75
N ARG A 46 -2.32 -1.75 -13.59
CA ARG A 46 -2.00 -3.18 -13.49
C ARG A 46 -0.51 -3.46 -13.77
N ASP A 47 0.13 -2.69 -14.64
CA ASP A 47 1.53 -2.89 -15.01
C ASP A 47 2.49 -2.44 -13.90
N VAL A 48 2.05 -1.49 -13.06
CA VAL A 48 2.92 -0.81 -12.08
C VAL A 48 2.63 -1.20 -10.62
N MET A 49 1.49 -1.82 -10.35
CA MET A 49 1.13 -2.24 -8.99
C MET A 49 2.05 -3.32 -8.42
N ILE A 50 2.17 -3.36 -7.09
CA ILE A 50 2.67 -4.53 -6.38
C ILE A 50 1.55 -5.59 -6.36
N PRO A 51 1.75 -6.77 -6.97
CA PRO A 51 0.80 -7.87 -6.88
C PRO A 51 0.90 -8.54 -5.51
N HIS A 52 -0.18 -9.21 -5.10
CA HIS A 52 -0.27 -9.94 -3.82
C HIS A 52 0.20 -9.11 -2.61
N PRO A 53 -0.40 -7.92 -2.39
CA PRO A 53 -0.02 -7.06 -1.27
C PRO A 53 -0.29 -7.75 0.07
N VAL A 54 0.41 -7.31 1.11
CA VAL A 54 0.04 -7.64 2.49
C VAL A 54 -1.33 -7.01 2.77
N THR A 55 -2.25 -7.82 3.27
CA THR A 55 -3.63 -7.44 3.61
C THR A 55 -3.93 -7.84 5.04
N ILE A 56 -5.03 -7.31 5.58
CA ILE A 56 -5.53 -7.66 6.90
C ILE A 56 -7.04 -7.93 6.87
N SER A 57 -7.52 -8.83 7.74
CA SER A 57 -8.96 -9.07 7.93
C SER A 57 -9.62 -7.84 8.58
N PRO A 58 -10.91 -7.53 8.27
CA PRO A 58 -11.67 -6.52 9.01
C PRO A 58 -11.81 -6.83 10.52
N ASP A 59 -11.71 -8.10 10.92
CA ASP A 59 -11.83 -8.52 12.32
C ASP A 59 -10.51 -8.45 13.10
N ALA A 60 -9.40 -8.09 12.45
CA ALA A 60 -8.10 -8.00 13.09
C ALA A 60 -8.00 -6.75 13.99
N SER A 61 -7.15 -6.82 15.01
CA SER A 61 -6.97 -5.70 15.93
C SER A 61 -6.08 -4.61 15.32
N LEU A 62 -6.16 -3.40 15.90
CA LEU A 62 -5.24 -2.31 15.57
C LEU A 62 -3.77 -2.65 15.87
N PHE A 63 -3.52 -3.52 16.85
CA PHE A 63 -2.17 -3.99 17.15
C PHE A 63 -1.62 -4.88 16.04
N ASP A 64 -2.45 -5.76 15.47
CA ASP A 64 -2.07 -6.60 14.33
C ASP A 64 -1.75 -5.74 13.10
N ALA A 65 -2.58 -4.72 12.85
CA ALA A 65 -2.31 -3.76 11.78
C ALA A 65 -0.99 -3.02 11.99
N ALA A 66 -0.72 -2.54 13.20
CA ALA A 66 0.54 -1.87 13.54
C ALA A 66 1.76 -2.79 13.41
N ASP A 67 1.66 -4.05 13.86
CA ASP A 67 2.73 -5.04 13.73
C ASP A 67 3.06 -5.33 12.25
N LEU A 68 2.04 -5.56 11.42
CA LEU A 68 2.22 -5.74 9.99
C LEU A 68 2.87 -4.51 9.33
N MET A 69 2.45 -3.30 9.71
CA MET A 69 3.05 -2.06 9.20
C MET A 69 4.54 -1.97 9.56
N LEU A 70 4.91 -2.30 10.80
CA LEU A 70 6.31 -2.27 11.25
C LEU A 70 7.15 -3.34 10.55
N LYS A 71 6.66 -4.58 10.53
CA LYS A 71 7.36 -5.74 9.97
C LYS A 71 7.60 -5.63 8.48
N HIS A 72 6.63 -5.07 7.74
CA HIS A 72 6.70 -4.95 6.28
C HIS A 72 7.03 -3.54 5.80
N HIS A 73 7.38 -2.63 6.72
CA HIS A 73 7.68 -1.22 6.42
C HIS A 73 6.56 -0.52 5.62
N LEU A 74 5.30 -0.82 5.95
CA LEU A 74 4.14 -0.29 5.26
C LEU A 74 3.57 0.94 5.97
N ASN A 75 3.15 1.93 5.19
CA ASN A 75 2.43 3.10 5.71
C ASN A 75 0.91 2.92 5.72
N ARG A 76 0.41 1.94 4.97
CA ARG A 76 -1.01 1.63 4.79
C ARG A 76 -1.20 0.15 4.46
N ILE A 77 -2.32 -0.42 4.89
CA ILE A 77 -2.69 -1.81 4.65
C ILE A 77 -4.12 -1.85 4.09
N CYS A 78 -4.35 -2.70 3.09
CA CYS A 78 -5.70 -2.95 2.59
C CYS A 78 -6.42 -3.93 3.52
N VAL A 79 -7.64 -3.56 3.93
CA VAL A 79 -8.54 -4.43 4.69
C VAL A 79 -9.34 -5.24 3.68
N VAL A 80 -9.31 -6.57 3.80
CA VAL A 80 -9.87 -7.50 2.82
C VAL A 80 -10.74 -8.54 3.53
N GLU A 81 -11.94 -8.74 3.00
CA GLU A 81 -12.91 -9.75 3.43
C GLU A 81 -13.32 -10.58 2.21
N ASP A 82 -13.21 -11.91 2.28
CA ASP A 82 -13.51 -12.81 1.16
C ASP A 82 -12.86 -12.41 -0.17
N GLY A 83 -11.60 -11.96 -0.10
CA GLY A 83 -10.82 -11.47 -1.25
C GLY A 83 -11.21 -10.06 -1.73
N LYS A 84 -12.34 -9.51 -1.27
CA LYS A 84 -12.84 -8.18 -1.62
C LYS A 84 -12.24 -7.09 -0.76
N LEU A 85 -11.91 -5.97 -1.39
CA LEU A 85 -11.46 -4.79 -0.67
C LEU A 85 -12.61 -4.24 0.18
N ALA A 86 -12.48 -4.33 1.50
CA ALA A 86 -13.43 -3.78 2.46
C ALA A 86 -13.05 -2.36 2.89
N GLY A 87 -11.75 -2.02 2.89
CA GLY A 87 -11.29 -0.69 3.28
C GLY A 87 -9.77 -0.55 3.24
N ILE A 88 -9.27 0.56 3.80
CA ILE A 88 -7.84 0.84 3.94
C ILE A 88 -7.63 1.42 5.33
N ILE A 89 -6.56 0.98 6.00
CA ILE A 89 -6.07 1.60 7.23
C ILE A 89 -4.66 2.12 7.02
N SER A 90 -4.40 3.35 7.45
CA SER A 90 -3.09 4.00 7.43
C SER A 90 -2.51 4.12 8.83
N LYS A 91 -1.20 4.33 8.89
CA LYS A 91 -0.50 4.62 10.15
C LYS A 91 -1.08 5.84 10.88
N LEU A 92 -1.56 6.85 10.13
CA LEU A 92 -2.18 8.04 10.70
C LEU A 92 -3.54 7.71 11.33
N ASP A 93 -4.32 6.83 10.72
CA ASP A 93 -5.59 6.38 11.28
C ASP A 93 -5.38 5.69 12.64
N ILE A 94 -4.35 4.85 12.74
CA ILE A 94 -3.97 4.20 14.00
C ILE A 94 -3.56 5.24 15.06
N ILE A 95 -2.74 6.24 14.68
CA ILE A 95 -2.31 7.30 15.59
C ILE A 95 -3.51 8.10 16.10
N ASN A 96 -4.40 8.51 15.20
CA ASN A 96 -5.59 9.28 15.54
C ASN A 96 -6.50 8.47 16.48
N GLU A 97 -6.75 7.20 16.17
CA GLU A 97 -7.59 6.34 17.00
C GLU A 97 -6.99 6.13 18.41
N VAL A 98 -5.67 5.99 18.53
CA VAL A 98 -4.98 5.91 19.82
C VAL A 98 -5.10 7.22 20.59
N TYR A 99 -4.97 8.37 19.90
CA TYR A 99 -5.11 9.69 20.50
C TYR A 99 -6.53 9.92 21.03
N GLU A 100 -7.56 9.64 20.23
CA GLU A 100 -8.96 9.78 20.64
C GLU A 100 -9.31 8.91 21.86
N ARG A 101 -8.74 7.69 21.93
CA ARG A 101 -8.99 6.77 23.06
C ARG A 101 -8.28 7.17 24.36
N ARG A 102 -7.11 7.80 24.27
CA ARG A 102 -6.23 8.06 25.44
C ARG A 102 -6.19 9.54 25.84
N GLY A 103 -6.61 10.45 24.97
CA GLY A 103 -6.41 11.88 25.13
C GLY A 103 -4.94 12.30 25.03
N PRO A 104 -4.65 13.61 25.11
CA PRO A 104 -3.28 14.10 25.22
C PRO A 104 -2.61 13.57 26.50
N VAL A 105 -1.34 13.18 26.39
CA VAL A 105 -0.47 12.81 27.53
C VAL A 105 0.13 14.06 28.15
#